data_AF-A0A3B8YWA0-F1
#
_entry.id   AF-A0A3B8YWA0-F1
#
_cell.length_a   1.000
_cell.length_b   1.000
_cell.length_c   1.000
_cell.angle_alpha   90.00
_cell.angle_beta   90.00
_cell.angle_gamma   90.00
#
_symmetry.space_group_name_H-M   'P 1'
#
loop_
_entity.id
_entity.type
_entity.pdbx_description
1 polymer ?
#
loop_
_entity_poly.entity_id
_entity_poly.type
_entity_poly.pdbx_seq_one_letter_code
_entity_poly.pdbx_strand_id
1 'polypeptide(L)'
;LFAAKGMDWMYANCSTTAQRGALDWMTPFHDATKPVFEKLYKEVASGNEAQRSIDSNSQADYREKLEAELKALRESEMWQTGAVVRKLRPENN
;
A
#
# COMPACT_ATOMS: atom_id res chain seq x y z
N LEU A 1 -1.35 8.23 -15.17
CA LEU A 1 -1.38 7.69 -16.56
C LEU A 1 -2.50 6.69 -16.74
N PHE A 2 -2.51 5.54 -16.04
CA PHE A 2 -3.64 4.60 -16.09
C PHE A 2 -4.96 5.20 -15.55
N ALA A 3 -4.91 6.04 -14.51
CA ALA A 3 -6.08 6.72 -13.98
C ALA A 3 -6.83 7.61 -15.02
N ALA A 4 -6.14 8.02 -16.10
CA ALA A 4 -6.73 8.83 -17.17
C ALA A 4 -7.07 8.03 -18.44
N LYS A 5 -6.43 6.86 -18.66
CA LYS A 5 -6.48 6.14 -19.94
C LYS A 5 -6.77 4.65 -19.85
N GLY A 6 -6.94 4.08 -18.66
CA GLY A 6 -7.14 2.64 -18.46
C GLY A 6 -5.84 1.85 -18.35
N MET A 7 -5.97 0.60 -17.88
CA MET A 7 -4.86 -0.33 -17.69
C MET A 7 -4.40 -0.98 -19.00
N ASP A 8 -5.32 -1.21 -19.94
CA ASP A 8 -5.04 -1.72 -21.28
C ASP A 8 -4.14 -0.75 -22.07
N TRP A 9 -4.46 0.56 -22.04
CA TRP A 9 -3.60 1.58 -22.62
C TRP A 9 -2.22 1.61 -21.96
N MET A 10 -2.16 1.49 -20.63
CA MET A 10 -0.89 1.46 -19.91
C MET A 10 -0.01 0.28 -20.36
N TYR A 11 -0.56 -0.93 -20.44
CA TYR A 11 0.19 -2.10 -20.91
C TYR A 11 0.67 -1.94 -22.35
N ALA A 12 -0.19 -1.47 -23.26
CA ALA A 12 0.18 -1.26 -24.65
C ALA A 12 1.34 -0.26 -24.85
N ASN A 13 1.58 0.62 -23.88
CA ASN A 13 2.65 1.62 -23.91
C ASN A 13 3.90 1.19 -23.11
N CYS A 14 3.94 -0.03 -22.58
CA CYS A 14 5.14 -0.62 -21.97
C CYS A 14 5.91 -1.47 -23.00
N SER A 15 7.18 -1.81 -22.70
CA SER A 15 7.95 -2.74 -23.52
C SER A 15 7.32 -4.14 -23.55
N THR A 16 7.62 -4.94 -24.59
CA THR A 16 7.10 -6.31 -24.73
C THR A 16 7.43 -7.18 -23.51
N THR A 17 8.64 -7.04 -22.95
CA THR A 17 9.04 -7.76 -21.73
C THR A 17 8.15 -7.41 -20.53
N ALA A 18 7.85 -6.12 -20.35
CA ALA A 18 6.99 -5.66 -19.25
C ALA A 18 5.53 -6.09 -19.45
N GLN A 19 5.02 -6.05 -20.69
CA GLN A 19 3.68 -6.54 -21.03
C GLN A 19 3.51 -8.02 -20.71
N ARG A 20 4.45 -8.87 -21.18
CA ARG A 20 4.39 -10.31 -20.98
C ARG A 20 4.46 -10.67 -19.49
N GLY A 21 5.39 -10.06 -18.75
CA GLY A 21 5.49 -10.24 -17.31
C GLY A 21 4.20 -9.85 -16.58
N ALA A 22 3.60 -8.70 -16.90
CA ALA A 22 2.34 -8.29 -16.28
C ALA A 22 1.19 -9.28 -16.57
N LEU A 23 1.04 -9.72 -17.82
CA LEU A 23 -0.03 -10.64 -18.24
C LEU A 23 0.18 -12.07 -17.71
N ASP A 24 1.41 -12.52 -17.56
CA ASP A 24 1.71 -13.84 -16.96
C ASP A 24 1.39 -13.89 -15.47
N TRP A 25 1.72 -12.81 -14.75
CA TRP A 25 1.70 -12.82 -13.29
C TRP A 25 0.43 -12.20 -12.68
N MET A 26 -0.41 -11.52 -13.45
CA MET A 26 -1.63 -10.88 -12.92
C MET A 26 -2.56 -11.87 -12.20
N THR A 27 -2.81 -13.05 -12.77
CA THR A 27 -3.70 -14.06 -12.16
C THR A 27 -3.09 -14.69 -10.91
N PRO A 28 -1.81 -15.13 -10.90
CA PRO A 28 -1.15 -15.57 -9.67
C PRO A 28 -1.19 -14.56 -8.53
N PHE A 29 -0.90 -13.27 -8.80
CA PHE A 29 -0.96 -12.24 -7.76
C PHE A 29 -2.40 -11.96 -7.30
N HIS A 30 -3.36 -11.95 -8.22
CA HIS A 30 -4.77 -11.85 -7.88
C HIS A 30 -5.18 -12.98 -6.91
N ASP A 31 -4.89 -14.23 -7.25
CA ASP A 31 -5.32 -15.37 -6.44
C ASP A 31 -4.63 -15.40 -5.07
N ALA A 32 -3.36 -15.00 -5.00
CA ALA A 32 -2.64 -14.90 -3.73
C ALA A 32 -3.19 -13.78 -2.82
N THR A 33 -3.63 -12.67 -3.39
CA THR A 33 -4.09 -11.50 -2.62
C THR A 33 -5.59 -11.52 -2.33
N LYS A 34 -6.40 -12.18 -3.17
CA LYS A 34 -7.86 -12.24 -3.06
C LYS A 34 -8.35 -12.69 -1.68
N PRO A 35 -7.85 -13.77 -1.04
CA PRO A 35 -8.30 -14.18 0.28
C PRO A 35 -8.06 -13.12 1.37
N VAL A 36 -6.99 -12.33 1.23
CA VAL A 36 -6.67 -11.23 2.16
C VAL A 36 -7.71 -10.12 2.03
N PHE A 37 -8.07 -9.74 0.80
CA PHE A 37 -9.10 -8.75 0.55
C PHE A 37 -10.49 -9.22 0.96
N GLU A 38 -10.85 -10.47 0.69
CA GLU A 38 -12.13 -11.05 1.14
C GLU A 38 -12.26 -11.01 2.66
N LYS A 39 -11.18 -11.36 3.39
CA LYS A 39 -11.12 -11.22 4.84
C LYS A 39 -11.28 -9.75 5.26
N LEU A 40 -10.52 -8.84 4.67
CA LEU A 40 -10.59 -7.41 4.97
C LEU A 40 -12.01 -6.86 4.79
N TYR A 41 -12.66 -7.13 3.65
CA TYR A 41 -14.02 -6.67 3.39
C TYR A 41 -15.03 -7.27 4.36
N LYS A 42 -14.88 -8.54 4.73
CA LYS A 42 -15.74 -9.17 5.73
C LYS A 42 -15.61 -8.50 7.10
N GLU A 43 -14.38 -8.23 7.55
CA GLU A 43 -14.12 -7.56 8.84
C GLU A 43 -14.65 -6.12 8.88
N VAL A 44 -14.58 -5.40 7.75
CA VAL A 44 -15.19 -4.08 7.63
C VAL A 44 -16.71 -4.19 7.66
N ALA A 45 -17.30 -5.06 6.84
CA ALA A 45 -18.74 -5.22 6.73
C ALA A 45 -19.40 -5.70 8.04
N SER A 46 -18.68 -6.48 8.85
CA SER A 46 -19.14 -6.94 10.17
C SER A 46 -18.96 -5.90 11.28
N GLY A 47 -18.35 -4.74 10.98
CA GLY A 47 -18.07 -3.68 11.96
C GLY A 47 -16.86 -3.94 12.86
N ASN A 48 -16.12 -5.04 12.66
CA ASN A 48 -14.98 -5.40 13.51
C ASN A 48 -13.85 -4.39 13.41
N GLU A 49 -13.55 -3.87 12.21
CA GLU A 49 -12.52 -2.83 12.03
C GLU A 49 -12.87 -1.52 12.73
N ALA A 50 -14.15 -1.15 12.72
CA ALA A 50 -14.64 0.03 13.43
C ALA A 50 -14.48 -0.16 14.95
N GLN A 51 -14.88 -1.33 15.47
CA GLN A 51 -14.73 -1.66 16.88
C GLN A 51 -13.25 -1.68 17.30
N ARG A 52 -12.37 -2.31 16.52
CA ARG A 52 -10.91 -2.28 16.75
C ARG A 52 -10.38 -0.86 16.86
N SER A 53 -10.82 0.02 15.96
CA SER A 53 -10.41 1.43 15.98
C SER A 53 -10.88 2.12 17.26
N ILE A 54 -12.14 1.95 17.67
CA ILE A 54 -12.70 2.53 18.89
C ILE A 54 -11.94 2.02 20.13
N ASP A 55 -11.73 0.71 20.22
CA ASP A 55 -11.05 0.05 21.34
C ASP A 55 -9.60 0.52 21.47
N SER A 56 -8.87 0.61 20.34
CA SER A 56 -7.50 1.10 20.33
C SER A 56 -7.41 2.58 20.71
N ASN A 57 -8.24 3.44 20.11
CA ASN A 57 -8.19 4.89 20.35
C ASN A 57 -8.64 5.29 21.76
N SER A 58 -9.41 4.44 22.44
CA SER A 58 -9.90 4.69 23.80
C SER A 58 -8.87 4.36 24.89
N GLN A 59 -7.75 3.72 24.54
CA GLN A 59 -6.68 3.42 25.50
C GLN A 59 -5.93 4.69 25.92
N ALA A 60 -5.65 4.81 27.23
CA ALA A 60 -4.95 5.98 27.78
C ALA A 60 -3.53 6.16 27.21
N ASP A 61 -2.90 5.08 26.77
CA ASP A 61 -1.55 5.05 26.19
C ASP A 61 -1.54 4.97 24.65
N TYR A 62 -2.70 5.12 23.99
CA TYR A 62 -2.83 4.96 22.54
C TYR A 62 -1.82 5.81 21.76
N ARG A 63 -1.65 7.08 22.15
CA ARG A 63 -0.77 8.01 21.45
C ARG A 63 0.69 7.56 21.48
N GLU A 64 1.15 7.04 22.62
CA GLU A 64 2.52 6.55 22.79
C GLU A 64 2.77 5.31 21.91
N LYS A 65 1.84 4.34 21.94
CA LYS A 65 1.91 3.14 21.10
C LYS A 65 1.89 3.49 19.60
N LEU A 66 1.01 4.39 19.18
CA LEU A 66 0.93 4.85 17.80
C LEU A 66 2.24 5.50 17.35
N GLU A 67 2.83 6.38 18.18
CA GLU A 67 4.12 7.00 17.84
C GLU A 67 5.25 5.96 17.74
N ALA A 68 5.23 4.89 18.54
CA ALA A 68 6.18 3.79 18.40
C ALA A 68 6.03 3.05 17.06
N GLU A 69 4.79 2.74 16.63
CA GLU A 69 4.52 2.11 15.32
C GLU A 69 4.94 3.03 14.15
N LEU A 70 4.59 4.31 14.22
CA LEU A 70 4.96 5.30 13.21
C LEU A 70 6.47 5.53 13.16
N LYS A 71 7.15 5.48 14.31
CA LYS A 71 8.62 5.54 14.38
C LYS A 71 9.24 4.33 13.69
N ALA A 72 8.76 3.11 13.95
CA ALA A 72 9.25 1.91 13.29
C ALA A 72 9.10 1.99 11.76
N LEU A 73 7.97 2.50 11.26
CA LEU A 73 7.79 2.75 9.83
C LEU A 73 8.77 3.78 9.28
N ARG A 74 8.97 4.89 9.99
CA ARG A 74 9.89 5.98 9.59
C ARG A 74 11.34 5.54 9.59
N GLU A 75 11.71 4.65 10.48
CA GLU A 75 13.05 4.09 10.62
C GLU A 75 13.29 2.90 9.70
N SER A 76 12.27 2.42 8.99
CA SER A 76 12.45 1.41 7.95
C SER A 76 13.39 1.89 6.84
N GLU A 77 14.21 0.97 6.34
CA GLU A 77 15.21 1.22 5.31
C GLU A 77 14.60 1.90 4.07
N MET A 78 13.44 1.42 3.62
CA MET A 78 12.73 1.96 2.48
C MET A 78 12.33 3.43 2.70
N TRP A 79 11.90 3.79 3.92
CA TRP A 79 11.49 5.15 4.23
C TRP A 79 12.67 6.10 4.32
N GLN A 80 13.76 5.70 4.99
CA GLN A 80 14.98 6.49 5.12
C GLN A 80 15.64 6.73 3.75
N THR A 81 15.78 5.69 2.94
CA THR A 81 16.31 5.78 1.57
C THR A 81 15.44 6.71 0.71
N GLY A 82 14.12 6.53 0.77
CA GLY A 82 13.20 7.39 0.04
C GLY A 82 13.28 8.86 0.45
N ALA A 83 13.49 9.15 1.74
CA ALA A 83 13.63 10.52 2.22
C ALA A 83 14.88 11.22 1.67
N VAL A 84 16.02 10.50 1.59
CA VAL A 84 17.26 11.03 0.99
C VAL A 84 17.07 11.25 -0.51
N VAL A 85 16.59 10.24 -1.24
CA VAL A 85 16.42 10.33 -2.70
C VAL A 85 15.44 11.45 -3.09
N ARG A 86 14.36 11.67 -2.32
CA ARG A 86 13.43 12.78 -2.57
C ARG A 86 14.09 14.15 -2.45
N LYS A 87 15.00 14.35 -1.48
CA LYS A 87 15.73 15.62 -1.32
C LYS A 87 16.65 15.94 -2.51
N LEU A 88 17.14 14.92 -3.20
CA LEU A 88 18.04 15.08 -4.34
C LEU A 88 17.29 15.40 -5.65
N ARG A 89 15.96 15.42 -5.64
CA ARG A 89 15.19 15.68 -6.86
C ARG A 89 15.30 17.15 -7.28
N PRO A 90 15.51 17.45 -8.56
CA PRO A 90 15.71 18.82 -9.04
C PRO A 90 14.58 19.80 -8.68
N GLU A 91 13.34 19.32 -8.58
CA GLU A 91 12.18 20.16 -8.24
C GLU A 91 12.12 20.60 -6.76
N ASN A 92 12.99 20.06 -5.91
CA ASN A 92 13.04 20.38 -4.47
C ASN A 92 14.21 21.32 -4.11
N ASN A 93 14.92 21.87 -5.10
CA ASN A 93 15.96 22.89 -4.95
C ASN A 93 15.49 24.23 -5.53
#